data_AF-A0A0Q8RFJ2-F1
#
_entry.id   AF-A0A0Q8RFJ2-F1
#
_cell.length_a   1.000
_cell.length_b   1.000
_cell.length_c   1.000
_cell.angle_alpha   90.00
_cell.angle_beta   90.00
_cell.angle_gamma   90.00
#
_symmetry.space_group_name_H-M   'P 1'
#
loop_
_entity.id
_entity.type
_entity.pdbx_description
1 polymer ?
#
loop_
_entity_poly.entity_id
_entity_poly.type
_entity_poly.pdbx_seq_one_letter_code
_entity_poly.pdbx_strand_id
1 'polypeptide(L)'
;MRRGKREVVDVAEPRRPDRSLDQLLHVRKQRLGRLERERSSARESWRSSRQALHDYKLRKREAVHQAAQFWQESRARFLQMTITTGEFHVAKARHARMKEEAASLNLRCHEAVRQSRLAGARFFEARAEARRAQKQQEKLGVMRDELKALSRLAGE
;
A
#
# COMPACT_ATOMS: atom_id res chain seq x y z
N MET A 1 25.39 59.24 59.35
CA MET A 1 24.88 57.89 59.00
C MET A 1 25.20 57.60 57.54
N ARG A 2 26.21 56.76 57.25
CA ARG A 2 26.57 56.35 55.89
C ARG A 2 25.61 55.25 55.44
N ARG A 3 24.84 55.50 54.37
CA ARG A 3 24.01 54.48 53.71
C ARG A 3 24.92 53.40 53.14
N GLY A 4 24.77 52.17 53.64
CA GLY A 4 25.47 50.99 53.09
C GLY A 4 25.12 50.82 51.62
N LYS A 5 26.13 50.77 50.76
CA LYS A 5 25.98 50.40 49.34
C LYS A 5 25.54 48.94 49.30
N ARG A 6 24.37 48.67 48.71
CA ARG A 6 23.95 47.30 48.37
C ARG A 6 24.86 46.81 47.25
N GLU A 7 25.60 45.74 47.50
CA GLU A 7 26.30 45.01 46.44
C GLU A 7 25.24 44.38 45.52
N VAL A 8 25.39 44.62 44.22
CA VAL A 8 24.56 44.00 43.19
C VAL A 8 25.00 42.54 43.12
N VAL A 9 24.15 41.65 43.62
CA VAL A 9 24.33 40.21 43.44
C VAL A 9 24.21 39.94 41.94
N ASP A 10 25.28 39.46 41.31
CA ASP A 10 25.25 38.95 39.95
C ASP A 10 24.34 37.71 39.92
N VAL A 11 23.07 37.94 39.58
CA VAL A 11 22.11 36.86 39.37
C VAL A 11 22.49 36.20 38.04
N ALA A 12 23.09 35.02 38.10
CA ALA A 12 23.38 34.23 36.91
C ALA A 12 22.11 34.09 36.05
N GLU A 13 22.15 34.57 34.81
CA GLU A 13 21.00 34.45 33.91
C GLU A 13 20.61 32.97 33.75
N PRO A 14 19.29 32.64 33.82
CA PRO A 14 18.85 31.27 33.63
C PRO A 14 19.25 30.77 32.24
N ARG A 15 19.99 29.66 32.19
CA ARG A 15 20.37 29.01 30.93
C ARG A 15 19.12 28.71 30.10
N ARG A 16 19.11 29.15 28.83
CA ARG A 16 18.03 28.84 27.90
C ARG A 16 17.88 27.31 27.76
N PRO A 17 16.66 26.76 27.88
CA PRO A 17 16.46 25.33 27.73
C PRO A 17 16.74 24.89 26.28
N ASP A 18 17.52 23.82 26.11
CA ASP A 18 17.80 23.27 24.79
C ASP A 18 16.50 22.71 24.16
N ARG A 19 16.12 23.27 23.00
CA ARG A 19 14.93 22.87 22.24
C ARG A 19 15.25 21.94 21.07
N SER A 20 16.52 21.57 20.88
CA SER A 20 16.98 20.76 19.74
C SER A 20 16.23 19.43 19.61
N LEU A 21 15.98 18.75 20.73
CA LEU A 21 15.27 17.47 20.77
C LEU A 21 13.78 17.62 20.45
N ASP A 22 13.13 18.66 20.96
CA ASP A 22 11.71 18.94 20.67
C ASP A 22 11.51 19.32 19.18
N GLN A 23 12.44 20.08 18.61
CA GLN A 23 12.45 20.38 17.17
C GLN A 23 12.65 19.10 16.33
N LEU A 24 13.60 18.24 16.72
CA LEU A 24 13.82 16.96 16.04
C LEU A 24 12.58 16.07 16.09
N LEU A 25 11.94 15.96 17.25
CA LEU A 25 10.69 15.21 17.43
C LEU A 25 9.56 15.75 16.55
N HIS A 26 9.46 17.07 16.41
CA HIS A 26 8.46 17.71 15.56
C HIS A 26 8.68 17.34 14.08
N VAL A 27 9.89 17.52 13.55
CA VAL A 27 10.23 17.18 12.16
C VAL A 27 10.00 15.69 11.89
N ARG A 28 10.40 14.82 12.82
CA ARG A 28 10.21 13.38 12.67
C ARG A 28 8.75 12.95 12.74
N LYS A 29 7.92 13.62 13.56
CA LYS A 29 6.46 13.41 13.56
C LYS A 29 5.85 13.73 12.19
N GLN A 30 6.26 14.83 11.56
CA GLN A 30 5.79 15.17 10.21
C GLN A 30 6.22 14.12 9.17
N ARG A 31 7.48 13.67 9.22
CA ARG A 31 7.99 12.60 8.35
C ARG A 31 7.25 11.29 8.55
N LEU A 32 6.95 10.91 9.80
CA LEU A 32 6.15 9.73 10.10
C LEU A 32 4.76 9.84 9.47
N GLY A 33 4.09 10.99 9.60
CA GLY A 33 2.78 11.21 8.96
C GLY A 33 2.83 11.16 7.43
N ARG A 34 3.96 11.50 6.81
CA ARG A 34 4.18 11.27 5.37
C ARG A 34 4.32 9.77 5.05
N LEU A 35 5.16 9.05 5.77
CA LEU A 35 5.36 7.60 5.58
C LEU A 35 4.08 6.80 5.80
N GLU A 36 3.24 7.20 6.76
CA GLU A 36 1.94 6.57 7.00
C GLU A 36 0.96 6.78 5.84
N ARG A 37 0.95 7.97 5.23
CA ARG A 37 0.18 8.25 4.02
C ARG A 37 0.68 7.43 2.85
N GLU A 38 1.99 7.40 2.61
CA GLU A 38 2.60 6.59 1.55
C GLU A 38 2.28 5.09 1.72
N ARG A 39 2.34 4.57 2.94
CA ARG A 39 1.92 3.20 3.27
C ARG A 39 0.44 2.97 2.95
N SER A 40 -0.44 3.90 3.30
CA SER A 40 -1.88 3.79 3.02
C SER A 40 -2.16 3.79 1.52
N SER A 41 -1.56 4.71 0.76
CA SER A 41 -1.67 4.73 -0.70
C SER A 41 -1.12 3.46 -1.35
N ALA A 42 0.03 2.95 -0.86
CA ALA A 42 0.58 1.68 -1.33
C ALA A 42 -0.35 0.48 -1.04
N ARG A 43 -1.02 0.48 0.12
CA ARG A 43 -2.02 -0.54 0.48
C ARG A 43 -3.21 -0.52 -0.46
N GLU A 44 -3.74 0.66 -0.78
CA GLU A 44 -4.86 0.83 -1.71
C GLU A 44 -4.48 0.36 -3.12
N SER A 45 -3.31 0.77 -3.61
CA SER A 45 -2.77 0.31 -4.89
C SER A 45 -2.62 -1.22 -4.95
N TRP A 46 -2.12 -1.83 -3.87
CA TRP A 46 -2.01 -3.29 -3.79
C TRP A 46 -3.36 -3.99 -3.79
N ARG A 47 -4.35 -3.46 -3.05
CA ARG A 47 -5.72 -3.99 -3.03
C ARG A 47 -6.38 -3.88 -4.41
N SER A 48 -6.28 -2.73 -5.06
CA SER A 48 -6.79 -2.51 -6.42
C SER A 48 -6.17 -3.50 -7.40
N SER A 49 -4.85 -3.70 -7.34
CA SER A 49 -4.15 -4.66 -8.18
C SER A 49 -4.59 -6.11 -7.93
N ARG A 50 -4.88 -6.47 -6.67
CA ARG A 50 -5.43 -7.79 -6.32
C ARG A 50 -6.86 -7.98 -6.84
N GLN A 51 -7.68 -6.94 -6.77
CA GLN A 51 -9.05 -6.97 -7.31
C GLN A 51 -9.02 -7.15 -8.82
N ALA A 52 -8.21 -6.37 -9.54
CA ALA A 52 -8.05 -6.52 -10.99
C ALA A 52 -7.62 -7.94 -11.37
N LEU A 53 -6.65 -8.53 -10.65
CA LEU A 53 -6.23 -9.92 -10.86
C LEU A 53 -7.39 -10.91 -10.64
N HIS A 54 -8.18 -10.72 -9.59
CA HIS A 54 -9.34 -11.55 -9.32
C HIS A 54 -10.35 -11.47 -10.48
N ASP A 55 -10.64 -10.27 -10.96
CA ASP A 55 -11.62 -10.02 -12.02
C ASP A 55 -11.16 -10.63 -13.34
N TYR A 56 -9.88 -10.51 -13.70
CA TYR A 56 -9.34 -11.18 -14.89
C TYR A 56 -9.44 -12.71 -14.79
N LYS A 57 -9.17 -13.28 -13.61
CA LYS A 57 -9.31 -14.74 -13.40
C LYS A 57 -10.76 -15.18 -13.55
N LEU A 58 -11.71 -14.41 -13.01
CA LEU A 58 -13.13 -14.72 -13.11
C LEU A 58 -13.59 -14.67 -14.57
N ARG A 59 -13.29 -13.57 -15.28
CA ARG A 59 -13.59 -13.40 -16.70
C ARG A 59 -12.98 -14.50 -17.57
N LYS A 60 -11.73 -14.90 -17.28
CA LYS A 60 -11.09 -16.02 -17.99
C LYS A 60 -11.88 -17.32 -17.80
N ARG A 61 -12.27 -17.65 -16.57
CA ARG A 61 -13.03 -18.87 -16.27
C ARG A 61 -14.38 -18.86 -16.99
N GLU A 62 -15.05 -17.73 -16.95
CA GLU A 62 -16.33 -17.53 -17.65
C GLU A 62 -16.18 -17.68 -19.16
N ALA A 63 -15.20 -17.01 -19.79
CA ALA A 63 -14.96 -17.12 -21.22
C ALA A 63 -14.65 -18.55 -21.68
N VAL A 64 -13.85 -19.30 -20.91
CA VAL A 64 -13.57 -20.72 -21.18
C VAL A 64 -14.85 -21.55 -21.08
N HIS A 65 -15.67 -21.31 -20.06
CA HIS A 65 -16.93 -22.02 -19.86
C HIS A 65 -17.92 -21.75 -20.99
N GLN A 66 -18.12 -20.47 -21.35
CA GLN A 66 -18.97 -20.05 -22.45
C GLN A 66 -18.51 -20.64 -23.79
N ALA A 67 -17.20 -20.66 -24.05
CA ALA A 67 -16.65 -21.26 -25.27
C ALA A 67 -16.95 -22.78 -25.34
N ALA A 68 -16.81 -23.48 -24.22
CA ALA A 68 -17.12 -24.91 -24.12
C ALA A 68 -18.61 -25.19 -24.32
N GLN A 69 -19.49 -24.44 -23.64
CA GLN A 69 -20.94 -24.56 -23.78
C GLN A 69 -21.40 -24.30 -25.21
N PHE A 70 -20.97 -23.17 -25.79
CA PHE A 70 -21.28 -22.81 -27.16
C PHE A 70 -20.86 -23.91 -28.15
N TRP A 71 -19.68 -24.50 -27.95
CA TRP A 71 -19.20 -25.57 -28.82
C TRP A 71 -20.00 -26.87 -28.67
N GLN A 72 -20.36 -27.24 -27.44
CA GLN A 72 -21.20 -28.41 -27.18
C GLN A 72 -22.58 -28.25 -27.81
N GLU A 73 -23.22 -27.10 -27.62
CA GLU A 73 -24.53 -26.79 -28.21
C GLU A 73 -24.48 -26.80 -29.74
N SER A 74 -23.46 -26.16 -30.34
CA SER A 74 -23.30 -26.13 -31.79
C SER A 74 -23.11 -27.52 -32.38
N ARG A 75 -22.34 -28.38 -31.70
CA ARG A 75 -22.17 -29.79 -32.10
C ARG A 75 -23.47 -30.58 -31.97
N ALA A 76 -24.21 -30.39 -30.87
CA ALA A 76 -25.49 -31.06 -30.66
C ALA A 76 -26.49 -30.68 -31.77
N ARG A 77 -26.60 -29.39 -32.09
CA ARG A 77 -27.47 -28.90 -33.18
C ARG A 77 -27.09 -29.49 -34.54
N PHE A 78 -25.80 -29.54 -34.86
CA PHE A 78 -25.34 -30.16 -36.11
C PHE A 78 -25.66 -31.65 -36.17
N LEU A 79 -25.43 -32.39 -35.08
CA LEU A 79 -25.74 -33.83 -35.01
C LEU A 79 -27.24 -34.13 -35.04
N GLN A 80 -28.06 -33.21 -34.51
CA GLN A 80 -29.52 -33.27 -34.61
C GLN A 80 -30.04 -32.78 -35.98
N MET A 81 -29.15 -32.42 -36.91
CA MET A 81 -29.48 -31.86 -38.23
C MET A 81 -30.39 -30.61 -38.15
N THR A 82 -30.31 -29.84 -37.06
CA THR A 82 -31.08 -28.59 -36.89
C THR A 82 -30.37 -27.37 -37.47
N ILE A 83 -29.10 -27.51 -37.85
CA ILE A 83 -28.32 -26.51 -38.57
C ILE A 83 -27.62 -27.14 -39.77
N THR A 84 -27.34 -26.32 -40.77
CA THR A 84 -26.63 -26.70 -41.98
C THR A 84 -25.13 -26.82 -41.76
N THR A 85 -24.44 -27.48 -42.69
CA THR A 85 -22.98 -27.56 -42.72
C THR A 85 -22.33 -26.18 -42.76
N GLY A 86 -22.89 -25.23 -43.51
CA GLY A 86 -22.40 -23.85 -43.59
C GLY A 86 -22.47 -23.15 -42.23
N GLU A 87 -23.61 -23.25 -41.54
CA GLU A 87 -23.79 -22.69 -40.20
C GLU A 87 -22.86 -23.34 -39.18
N PHE A 88 -22.60 -24.65 -39.30
CA PHE A 88 -21.64 -25.34 -38.45
C PHE A 88 -20.19 -24.86 -38.66
N HIS A 89 -19.79 -24.56 -39.91
CA HIS A 89 -18.49 -23.95 -40.18
C HIS A 89 -18.37 -22.54 -39.57
N VAL A 90 -19.43 -21.74 -39.65
CA VAL A 90 -19.49 -20.43 -38.98
C VAL A 90 -19.37 -20.58 -37.46
N ALA A 91 -20.08 -21.54 -36.86
CA ALA A 91 -19.98 -21.84 -35.44
C ALA A 91 -18.55 -22.27 -35.04
N LYS A 92 -17.89 -23.09 -35.84
CA LYS A 92 -16.48 -23.48 -35.61
C LYS A 92 -15.54 -22.26 -35.63
N ALA A 93 -15.71 -21.36 -36.59
CA ALA A 93 -14.92 -20.12 -36.66
C ALA A 93 -15.19 -19.22 -35.44
N ARG A 94 -16.45 -19.08 -35.02
CA ARG A 94 -16.81 -18.32 -33.81
C ARG A 94 -16.18 -18.93 -32.55
N HIS A 95 -16.23 -20.24 -32.39
CA HIS A 95 -15.60 -20.93 -31.25
C HIS A 95 -14.07 -20.73 -31.22
N ALA A 96 -13.41 -20.67 -32.38
CA ALA A 96 -11.98 -20.33 -32.44
C ALA A 96 -11.71 -18.92 -31.90
N ARG A 97 -12.52 -17.92 -32.27
CA ARG A 97 -12.42 -16.56 -31.71
C ARG A 97 -12.64 -16.52 -30.20
N MET A 98 -13.62 -17.27 -29.69
CA MET A 98 -13.86 -17.36 -28.23
C MET A 98 -12.66 -17.96 -27.49
N LYS A 99 -11.95 -18.92 -28.10
CA LYS A 99 -10.70 -19.45 -27.54
C LYS A 99 -9.57 -18.41 -27.51
N GLU A 100 -9.44 -17.61 -28.57
CA GLU A 100 -8.48 -16.51 -28.64
C GLU A 100 -8.77 -15.45 -27.57
N GLU A 101 -10.05 -15.10 -27.36
CA GLU A 101 -10.48 -14.19 -26.29
C GLU A 101 -10.09 -14.73 -24.91
N ALA A 102 -10.34 -16.01 -24.64
CA ALA A 102 -9.93 -16.66 -23.39
C ALA A 102 -8.40 -16.69 -23.21
N ALA A 103 -7.63 -16.86 -24.30
CA ALA A 103 -6.18 -16.80 -24.28
C ALA A 103 -5.67 -15.37 -23.98
N SER A 104 -6.29 -14.34 -24.57
CA SER A 104 -6.00 -12.94 -24.27
C SER A 104 -6.23 -12.62 -22.80
N LEU A 105 -7.35 -13.09 -22.21
CA LEU A 105 -7.61 -12.95 -20.78
C LEU A 105 -6.57 -13.67 -19.91
N ASN A 106 -6.01 -14.79 -20.38
CA ASN A 106 -4.90 -15.44 -19.68
C ASN A 106 -3.64 -14.57 -19.64
N LEU A 107 -3.29 -13.90 -20.74
CA LEU A 107 -2.16 -12.97 -20.78
C LEU A 107 -2.40 -11.81 -19.79
N ARG A 108 -3.61 -11.24 -19.77
CA ARG A 108 -4.00 -10.21 -18.78
C ARG A 108 -3.87 -10.70 -17.33
N CYS A 109 -4.20 -11.96 -17.06
CA CYS A 109 -3.98 -12.55 -15.74
C CYS A 109 -2.49 -12.56 -15.37
N HIS A 110 -1.61 -12.97 -16.28
CA HIS A 110 -0.16 -12.99 -16.03
C HIS A 110 0.39 -11.59 -15.77
N GLU A 111 -0.02 -10.60 -16.57
CA GLU A 111 0.32 -9.19 -16.36
C GLU A 111 -0.15 -8.71 -14.97
N ALA A 112 -1.42 -8.98 -14.62
CA ALA A 112 -1.99 -8.58 -13.34
C ALA A 112 -1.32 -9.27 -12.13
N VAL A 113 -0.87 -10.52 -12.26
CA VAL A 113 -0.05 -11.19 -11.23
C VAL A 113 1.23 -10.40 -10.98
N ARG A 114 1.93 -10.01 -12.05
CA ARG A 114 3.18 -9.23 -11.93
C ARG A 114 2.91 -7.90 -11.23
N GLN A 115 1.88 -7.16 -11.66
CA GLN A 115 1.53 -5.87 -11.04
C GLN A 115 1.14 -6.02 -9.58
N SER A 116 0.34 -7.03 -9.24
CA SER A 116 -0.06 -7.30 -7.86
C SER A 116 1.14 -7.62 -6.95
N ARG A 117 2.13 -8.37 -7.46
CA ARG A 117 3.38 -8.64 -6.73
C ARG A 117 4.21 -7.37 -6.52
N LEU A 118 4.37 -6.54 -7.55
CA LEU A 118 5.12 -5.28 -7.45
C LEU A 118 4.46 -4.30 -6.48
N ALA A 119 3.13 -4.14 -6.56
CA ALA A 119 2.39 -3.30 -5.61
C ALA A 119 2.47 -3.85 -4.18
N GLY A 120 2.46 -5.18 -4.02
CA GLY A 120 2.66 -5.84 -2.74
C GLY A 120 4.04 -5.54 -2.14
N ALA A 121 5.10 -5.69 -2.93
CA ALA A 121 6.47 -5.38 -2.49
C ALA A 121 6.58 -3.94 -1.98
N ARG A 122 6.09 -2.97 -2.75
CA ARG A 122 6.05 -1.54 -2.35
C ARG A 122 5.28 -1.31 -1.06
N PHE A 123 4.13 -1.96 -0.88
CA PHE A 123 3.36 -1.87 0.36
C PHE A 123 4.14 -2.41 1.57
N PHE A 124 4.78 -3.57 1.44
CA PHE A 124 5.54 -4.16 2.53
C PHE A 124 6.80 -3.36 2.87
N GLU A 125 7.47 -2.78 1.88
CA GLU A 125 8.57 -1.84 2.06
C GLU A 125 8.12 -0.59 2.83
N ALA A 126 7.07 0.09 2.36
CA ALA A 126 6.51 1.27 3.02
C ALA A 126 6.02 0.96 4.44
N ARG A 127 5.43 -0.23 4.65
CA ARG A 127 5.04 -0.70 5.98
C ARG A 127 6.24 -0.90 6.91
N ALA A 128 7.33 -1.50 6.40
CA ALA A 128 8.54 -1.71 7.18
C ALA A 128 9.20 -0.37 7.54
N GLU A 129 9.24 0.57 6.60
CA GLU A 129 9.80 1.90 6.83
C GLU A 129 8.99 2.71 7.85
N ALA A 130 7.67 2.77 7.70
CA ALA A 130 6.79 3.42 8.68
C ALA A 130 6.96 2.82 10.09
N ARG A 131 7.09 1.49 10.19
CA ARG A 131 7.33 0.81 11.48
C ARG A 131 8.70 1.16 12.08
N ARG A 132 9.75 1.25 11.27
CA ARG A 132 11.08 1.70 11.73
C ARG A 132 11.04 3.14 12.22
N ALA A 133 10.39 4.03 11.47
CA ALA A 133 10.24 5.44 11.83
C ALA A 133 9.43 5.60 13.13
N GLN A 134 8.35 4.83 13.30
CA GLN A 134 7.55 4.84 14.53
C GLN A 134 8.38 4.44 15.75
N LYS A 135 9.14 3.33 15.68
CA LYS A 135 10.03 2.91 16.77
C LYS A 135 11.07 3.97 17.14
N GLN A 136 11.63 4.66 16.13
CA GLN A 136 12.58 5.74 16.36
C GLN A 136 11.91 6.95 17.04
N GLN A 137 10.68 7.28 16.65
CA GLN A 137 9.90 8.35 17.27
C GLN A 137 9.57 8.04 18.73
N GLU A 138 9.15 6.81 19.02
CA GLU A 138 8.88 6.33 20.39
C GLU A 138 10.14 6.42 21.25
N LYS A 139 11.29 5.94 20.75
CA LYS A 139 12.57 6.02 21.46
C LYS A 139 12.97 7.46 21.81
N LEU A 140 12.84 8.39 20.87
CA LEU A 140 13.14 9.80 21.12
C LEU A 140 12.17 10.44 22.10
N GLY A 141 10.90 10.02 22.08
CA GLY A 141 9.89 10.44 23.06
C GLY A 141 10.29 10.05 24.48
N VAL A 142 10.68 8.79 24.67
CA VAL A 142 11.17 8.29 25.97
C VAL A 142 12.40 9.07 26.43
N MET A 143 13.40 9.26 25.56
CA MET A 143 14.60 10.02 25.90
C MET A 143 14.30 11.47 26.31
N ARG A 144 13.35 12.13 25.63
CA ARG A 144 12.91 13.48 26.01
C ARG A 144 12.30 13.48 27.41
N ASP A 145 11.44 12.50 27.70
CA ASP A 145 10.72 12.44 28.97
C ASP A 145 11.68 12.13 30.13
N GLU A 146 12.67 11.25 29.92
CA GLU A 146 13.76 10.98 30.85
C GLU A 146 14.63 12.23 31.11
N LEU A 147 15.04 12.95 30.06
CA LEU A 147 15.81 14.19 30.21
C LEU A 147 15.04 15.28 30.95
N LYS A 148 13.73 15.39 30.72
CA LYS A 148 12.86 16.31 31.47
C LYS A 148 12.73 15.90 32.93
N ALA A 149 12.63 14.60 33.23
CA ALA A 149 12.60 14.10 34.59
C ALA A 149 13.93 14.37 35.33
N LEU A 150 15.08 14.10 34.70
CA LEU A 150 16.40 14.39 35.25
C LEU A 150 16.61 15.89 35.50
N SER A 151 16.19 16.74 34.56
CA SER A 151 16.28 18.20 34.72
C SER A 151 15.43 18.72 35.88
N ARG A 152 14.30 18.07 36.18
CA ARG A 152 13.47 18.43 37.35
C ARG A 152 14.14 18.00 38.66
N LEU A 153 14.67 16.78 38.72
CA LEU A 153 15.39 16.26 39.89
C LEU A 153 16.69 17.03 40.20
N ALA A 154 17.35 17.58 39.19
CA ALA A 154 18.56 18.39 39.37
C ALA A 154 18.28 19.87 39.67
N GLY A 155 17.03 20.31 39.56
CA GLY A 155 16.58 21.66 39.88
C GLY A 155 15.84 21.78 41.23
N GLU A 156 15.57 20.64 41.88
CA GLU A 156 15.27 20.51 43.32
C GLU A 156 16.57 20.39 44.12
#